data_AF-A0A536W1V0-F1
#
_entry.id   AF-A0A536W1V0-F1
#
_cell.length_a   1.000
_cell.length_b   1.000
_cell.length_c   1.000
_cell.angle_alpha   90.00
_cell.angle_beta   90.00
_cell.angle_gamma   90.00
#
_symmetry.space_group_name_H-M   'P 1'
#
loop_
_entity.id
_entity.type
_entity.pdbx_description
1 polymer ?
#
loop_
_entity_poly.entity_id
_entity_poly.type
_entity_poly.pdbx_seq_one_letter_code
_entity_poly.pdbx_strand_id
1 'polypeptide(L)'
;MPATRKHPKKTRSKNWVKTVTTSAIDVPEGTMNKPARQVADVLLRKNKGKTPGSINRYIQFYLNRGGTGISQTRKKTLTRAMALIRDSK
;
A
#
# COMPACT_ATOMS: atom_id res chain seq x y z
N MET A 1 53.04 -19.22 14.09
CA MET A 1 51.55 -19.16 14.16
C MET A 1 51.04 -18.30 13.02
N PRO A 2 50.14 -18.77 12.13
CA PRO A 2 49.59 -17.91 11.09
C PRO A 2 48.41 -17.09 11.64
N ALA A 3 48.49 -15.76 11.56
CA ALA A 3 47.39 -14.86 11.90
C ALA A 3 46.31 -14.94 10.81
N THR A 4 45.11 -15.35 11.18
CA THR A 4 43.96 -15.44 10.28
C THR A 4 43.41 -14.05 9.98
N ARG A 5 43.72 -13.50 8.80
CA ARG A 5 43.09 -12.26 8.32
C ARG A 5 41.63 -12.55 7.94
N LYS A 6 40.69 -12.19 8.83
CA LYS A 6 39.25 -12.23 8.54
C LYS A 6 38.90 -11.09 7.58
N HIS A 7 38.51 -11.42 6.35
CA HIS A 7 37.92 -10.44 5.43
C HIS A 7 36.54 -9.99 5.93
N PRO A 8 36.23 -8.68 5.95
CA PRO A 8 34.92 -8.20 6.35
C PRO A 8 33.86 -8.64 5.33
N LYS A 9 32.77 -9.25 5.80
CA LYS A 9 31.60 -9.58 4.97
C LYS A 9 30.98 -8.27 4.46
N LYS A 10 31.02 -8.04 3.14
CA LYS A 10 30.22 -6.97 2.50
C LYS A 10 28.74 -7.21 2.80
N THR A 11 28.17 -6.44 3.71
CA THR A 11 26.72 -6.34 3.87
C THR A 11 26.16 -5.78 2.57
N ARG A 12 25.47 -6.60 1.77
CA ARG A 12 24.72 -6.14 0.60
C ARG A 12 23.74 -5.06 1.07
N SER A 13 24.04 -3.79 0.79
CA SER A 13 23.09 -2.69 1.01
C SER A 13 21.90 -2.89 0.07
N LYS A 14 20.93 -3.68 0.52
CA LYS A 14 19.65 -3.90 -0.16
C LYS A 14 18.76 -2.65 -0.05
N ASN A 15 19.23 -1.51 -0.56
CA ASN A 15 18.49 -0.26 -0.48
C ASN A 15 18.14 0.30 -1.85
N TRP A 16 17.88 -0.57 -2.85
CA TRP A 16 17.35 -0.17 -4.17
C TRP A 16 16.10 0.72 -4.06
N VAL A 17 15.38 0.65 -2.95
CA VAL A 17 14.08 1.32 -2.76
C VAL A 17 14.17 2.60 -1.91
N LYS A 18 15.35 2.99 -1.37
CA LYS A 18 15.44 4.12 -0.41
C LYS A 18 15.13 5.49 -1.05
N THR A 19 15.34 5.64 -2.36
CA THR A 19 15.25 6.93 -3.06
C THR A 19 13.92 7.14 -3.79
N VAL A 20 13.06 6.13 -3.86
CA VAL A 20 11.77 6.27 -4.56
C VAL A 20 10.76 6.95 -3.63
N THR A 21 10.57 8.24 -3.83
CA THR A 21 9.58 9.06 -3.10
C THR A 21 8.23 9.14 -3.80
N THR A 22 8.15 8.68 -5.07
CA THR A 22 6.93 8.75 -5.87
C THR A 22 5.84 7.82 -5.32
N SER A 23 4.80 8.39 -4.71
CA SER A 23 3.55 7.68 -4.41
C SER A 23 2.74 7.52 -5.69
N ALA A 24 2.38 6.28 -6.05
CA ALA A 24 1.49 6.05 -7.19
C ALA A 24 0.05 6.53 -6.91
N ILE A 25 -0.34 6.53 -5.63
CA ILE A 25 -1.65 6.89 -5.10
C ILE A 25 -1.43 7.63 -3.78
N ASP A 26 -2.04 8.81 -3.64
CA ASP A 26 -2.03 9.58 -2.40
C ASP A 26 -3.12 9.07 -1.47
N VAL A 27 -2.69 8.57 -0.32
CA VAL A 27 -3.54 8.03 0.73
C VAL A 27 -3.26 8.77 2.02
N PRO A 28 -4.12 9.73 2.41
CA PRO A 28 -3.98 10.40 3.69
C PRO A 28 -3.97 9.39 4.83
N GLU A 29 -3.23 9.71 5.89
CA GLU A 29 -3.11 8.83 7.05
C GLU A 29 -4.48 8.46 7.64
N GLY A 30 -4.61 7.21 8.07
CA GLY A 30 -5.87 6.67 8.62
C GLY A 30 -7.00 6.45 7.61
N THR A 31 -6.82 6.75 6.31
CA THR A 31 -7.87 6.55 5.30
C THR A 31 -8.37 5.10 5.25
N MET A 32 -7.48 4.11 5.34
CA MET A 32 -7.85 2.69 5.29
C MET A 32 -8.62 2.19 6.53
N ASN A 33 -8.63 2.98 7.61
CA ASN A 33 -9.36 2.68 8.83
C ASN A 33 -10.80 3.24 8.83
N LYS A 34 -11.14 4.07 7.86
CA LYS A 34 -12.47 4.68 7.71
C LYS A 34 -13.51 3.68 7.14
N PRO A 35 -14.81 4.01 7.19
CA PRO A 35 -15.86 3.25 6.51
C PRO A 35 -15.68 3.23 4.98
N ALA A 36 -16.24 2.21 4.33
CA ALA A 36 -16.05 1.94 2.90
C ALA A 36 -16.32 3.16 1.99
N ARG A 37 -17.43 3.87 2.21
CA ARG A 37 -17.78 5.08 1.44
C ARG A 37 -16.73 6.18 1.60
N GLN A 38 -16.35 6.47 2.85
CA GLN A 38 -15.34 7.49 3.12
C GLN A 38 -13.96 7.12 2.55
N VAL A 39 -13.59 5.84 2.54
CA VAL A 39 -12.37 5.38 1.86
C VAL A 39 -12.46 5.70 0.37
N ALA A 40 -13.55 5.31 -0.29
CA ALA A 40 -13.76 5.57 -1.72
C ALA A 40 -13.74 7.07 -2.04
N ASP A 41 -14.52 7.88 -1.32
CA ASP A 41 -14.63 9.33 -1.54
C ASP A 41 -13.30 10.04 -1.36
N VAL A 42 -12.54 9.70 -0.30
CA VAL A 42 -11.23 10.30 -0.04
C VAL A 42 -10.25 9.94 -1.15
N LEU A 43 -10.19 8.67 -1.57
CA LEU A 43 -9.28 8.22 -2.60
C LEU A 43 -9.60 8.82 -3.96
N LEU A 44 -10.87 8.84 -4.36
CA LEU A 44 -11.33 9.48 -5.60
C LEU A 44 -11.04 10.99 -5.60
N ARG A 45 -11.29 11.66 -4.47
CA ARG A 45 -11.05 13.10 -4.34
C ARG A 45 -9.57 13.47 -4.38
N LYS A 46 -8.70 12.66 -3.77
CA LYS A 46 -7.25 12.94 -3.70
C LYS A 46 -6.50 12.51 -4.95
N ASN A 47 -7.01 11.52 -5.68
CA ASN A 47 -6.36 10.95 -6.86
C ASN A 47 -7.10 11.32 -8.16
N LYS A 48 -7.58 12.57 -8.25
CA LYS A 48 -8.20 13.10 -9.48
C LYS A 48 -7.21 13.00 -10.63
N GLY A 49 -7.55 12.25 -11.69
CA GLY A 49 -6.67 11.96 -12.82
C GLY A 49 -6.04 10.56 -12.79
N LYS A 50 -6.25 9.77 -11.74
CA LYS A 50 -5.93 8.34 -11.73
C LYS A 50 -7.15 7.54 -12.13
N THR A 51 -6.93 6.41 -12.80
CA THR A 51 -8.03 5.50 -13.13
C THR A 51 -8.56 4.82 -11.86
N PRO A 52 -9.87 4.49 -11.79
CA PRO A 52 -10.42 3.68 -10.70
C PRO A 52 -9.65 2.37 -10.47
N GLY A 53 -9.16 1.74 -11.54
CA GLY A 53 -8.34 0.54 -11.47
C GLY A 53 -7.02 0.75 -10.72
N SER A 54 -6.33 1.87 -10.95
CA SER A 54 -5.11 2.23 -10.24
C SER A 54 -5.36 2.42 -8.74
N ILE A 55 -6.47 3.06 -8.37
CA ILE A 55 -6.87 3.26 -6.96
C ILE A 55 -7.19 1.91 -6.30
N ASN A 56 -7.97 1.06 -6.97
CA ASN A 56 -8.31 -0.27 -6.48
C ASN A 56 -7.07 -1.16 -6.28
N ARG A 57 -6.06 -1.02 -7.13
CA ARG A 57 -4.80 -1.76 -6.98
C ARG A 57 -4.07 -1.39 -5.69
N TYR A 58 -4.19 -0.15 -5.22
CA TYR A 58 -3.64 0.24 -3.92
C TYR A 58 -4.39 -0.44 -2.76
N ILE A 59 -5.72 -0.46 -2.80
CA ILE A 59 -6.52 -1.13 -1.76
C ILE A 59 -6.17 -2.63 -1.72
N GLN A 60 -6.05 -3.26 -2.90
CA GLN A 60 -5.62 -4.65 -3.00
C GLN A 60 -4.21 -4.87 -2.43
N PHE A 61 -3.26 -3.99 -2.74
CA PHE A 61 -1.92 -4.02 -2.17
C PHE A 61 -1.94 -3.92 -0.64
N TYR A 62 -2.75 -3.02 -0.08
CA TYR A 62 -2.93 -2.87 1.37
C TYR A 62 -3.45 -4.16 2.01
N LEU A 63 -4.46 -4.78 1.41
CA LEU A 63 -5.01 -6.06 1.87
C LEU A 63 -3.97 -7.18 1.85
N ASN A 64 -3.21 -7.29 0.75
CA ASN A 64 -2.16 -8.31 0.60
C ASN A 64 -1.02 -8.10 1.60
N ARG A 65 -0.64 -6.85 1.84
CA ARG A 65 0.44 -6.52 2.79
C ARG A 65 0.04 -6.77 4.24
N GLY A 66 -1.24 -6.57 4.58
CA GLY A 66 -1.72 -6.81 5.94
C GLY A 66 -2.03 -8.29 6.26
N GLY A 67 -2.17 -9.16 5.26
CA GLY A 67 -2.21 -10.61 5.43
C GLY A 67 -3.24 -11.11 6.47
N THR A 68 -2.74 -11.81 7.50
CA THR A 68 -3.53 -12.32 8.63
C THR A 68 -3.84 -11.25 9.69
N GLY A 69 -3.13 -10.12 9.70
CA GLY A 69 -3.34 -9.02 10.65
C GLY A 69 -4.56 -8.15 10.36
N ILE A 70 -5.19 -8.31 9.20
CA ILE A 70 -6.43 -7.59 8.85
C ILE A 70 -7.64 -8.45 9.22
N SER A 71 -8.50 -7.91 10.08
CA SER A 71 -9.76 -8.55 10.46
C SER A 71 -10.67 -8.80 9.25
N GLN A 72 -11.48 -9.85 9.32
CA GLN A 72 -12.40 -10.21 8.23
C GLN A 72 -13.40 -9.08 7.92
N THR A 73 -13.85 -8.37 8.96
CA THR A 73 -14.70 -7.18 8.81
C THR A 73 -14.01 -6.10 7.99
N ARG A 74 -12.73 -5.81 8.29
CA ARG A 74 -11.95 -4.80 7.56
C ARG A 74 -11.73 -5.22 6.10
N LYS A 75 -11.48 -6.50 5.84
CA LYS A 75 -11.41 -7.05 4.48
C LYS A 75 -12.68 -6.76 3.71
N LYS A 76 -13.85 -7.10 4.28
CA LYS A 76 -15.17 -6.81 3.68
C LYS A 76 -15.38 -5.31 3.44
N THR A 77 -14.99 -4.46 4.39
CA THR A 77 -15.09 -2.99 4.24
C THR A 77 -14.29 -2.49 3.05
N LEU A 78 -13.04 -2.93 2.90
CA LEU A 78 -12.15 -2.50 1.82
C LEU A 78 -12.57 -3.10 0.46
N THR A 79 -13.06 -4.34 0.41
CA THR A 79 -13.67 -4.91 -0.80
C THR A 79 -14.89 -4.10 -1.24
N ARG A 80 -15.73 -3.66 -0.30
CA ARG A 80 -16.87 -2.77 -0.61
C ARG A 80 -16.41 -1.41 -1.11
N ALA A 81 -15.33 -0.84 -0.55
CA ALA A 81 -14.75 0.39 -1.06
C ALA A 81 -14.27 0.24 -2.52
N MET A 82 -13.66 -0.90 -2.87
CA MET A 82 -13.23 -1.18 -4.25
C MET A 82 -14.40 -1.23 -5.23
N ALA A 83 -15.55 -1.77 -4.82
CA ALA A 83 -16.77 -1.77 -5.64
C ALA A 83 -17.28 -0.34 -5.87
N LEU A 84 -17.37 0.48 -4.81
CA LEU A 84 -17.81 1.87 -4.92
C LEU A 84 -16.91 2.70 -5.87
N ILE A 85 -15.60 2.49 -5.83
CA ILE A 85 -14.64 3.16 -6.73
C ILE A 85 -14.82 2.70 -8.18
N ARG A 86 -15.18 1.43 -8.40
CA ARG A 86 -15.43 0.91 -9.75
C ARG A 86 -16.73 1.49 -10.33
N ASP A 87 -17.74 1.65 -9.50
CA ASP A 87 -19.07 2.12 -9.89
C ASP A 87 -19.15 3.65 -10.03
N SER A 88 -18.20 4.40 -9.44
CA SER A 88 -18.13 5.86 -9.55
C SER A 88 -17.59 6.35 -10.90
N LYS A 89 -17.79 5.58 -11.98
CA LYS A 89 -17.31 5.87 -13.33
C LYS A 89 -18.35 6.60 -14.16
#